data_AF-A0A1V4B400-F1
#
_entry.id   AF-A0A1V4B400-F1
#
_cell.length_a   1.000
_cell.length_b   1.000
_cell.length_c   1.000
_cell.angle_alpha   90.00
_cell.angle_beta   90.00
_cell.angle_gamma   90.00
#
_symmetry.space_group_name_H-M   'P 1'
#
loop_
_entity.id
_entity.type
_entity.pdbx_description
1 polymer ?
#
loop_
_entity_poly.entity_id
_entity_poly.type
_entity_poly.pdbx_seq_one_letter_code
_entity_poly.pdbx_strand_id
1 'polypeptide(L)'
;MKKCIVLFSIFSLCGCLDFFLYRENYTIDRMGYWVDYKTEKKVKAGIYKICSNYSKIKLNEKGIVFNYDNLPLYYEEYGKCLYNKGFRFRTTSWLYCYHKKEKCEIYNKYRK
;
A
#
# COMPACT_ATOMS: atom_id res chain seq x y z
N MET A 1 41.35 -6.47 -5.13
CA MET A 1 40.08 -6.78 -5.82
C MET A 1 39.48 -8.14 -5.44
N LYS A 2 40.27 -9.22 -5.26
CA LYS A 2 39.75 -10.55 -4.85
C LYS A 2 39.09 -10.59 -3.45
N LYS A 3 39.58 -9.79 -2.49
CA LYS A 3 39.04 -9.74 -1.11
C LYS A 3 37.62 -9.14 -1.00
N CYS A 4 37.24 -8.25 -1.93
CA CYS A 4 35.91 -7.64 -1.94
C CYS A 4 34.82 -8.59 -2.46
N ILE A 5 35.19 -9.50 -3.38
CA ILE A 5 34.27 -10.48 -3.97
C ILE A 5 33.84 -11.52 -2.93
N VAL A 6 34.76 -11.94 -2.06
CA VAL A 6 34.47 -12.92 -0.98
C VAL A 6 33.50 -12.36 0.06
N LEU A 7 33.58 -11.06 0.37
CA LEU A 7 32.66 -10.40 1.29
C LEU A 7 31.22 -10.36 0.76
N PHE A 8 31.03 -10.18 -0.55
CA PHE A 8 29.69 -10.13 -1.15
C PHE A 8 29.03 -11.51 -1.20
N SER A 9 29.80 -12.58 -1.42
CA SER A 9 29.28 -13.96 -1.44
C SER A 9 28.82 -14.48 -0.06
N ILE A 10 29.38 -13.96 1.04
CA ILE A 10 29.00 -14.38 2.40
C ILE A 10 27.62 -13.83 2.79
N PHE A 11 27.27 -12.61 2.34
CA PHE A 11 25.94 -12.04 2.59
C PHE A 11 24.80 -12.80 1.90
N SER A 12 25.06 -13.46 0.77
CA SER A 12 24.07 -14.24 0.03
C SER A 12 23.79 -15.62 0.66
N LEU A 13 24.73 -16.20 1.40
CA LEU A 13 24.61 -17.55 1.97
C LEU A 13 24.04 -17.57 3.39
N CYS A 14 24.07 -16.44 4.12
CA CYS A 14 23.60 -16.36 5.52
C CYS A 14 22.14 -15.95 5.70
N GLY A 15 21.33 -15.82 4.63
CA GLY A 15 19.93 -15.39 4.77
C GLY A 15 19.75 -13.98 5.35
N CYS A 16 20.82 -13.18 5.46
CA CYS A 16 20.77 -11.85 6.06
C CYS A 16 19.88 -10.87 5.28
N LEU A 17 19.63 -11.13 3.99
CA LEU A 17 18.68 -10.37 3.19
C LEU A 17 17.25 -10.44 3.76
N ASP A 18 16.85 -11.60 4.30
CA ASP A 18 15.53 -11.74 4.90
C ASP A 18 15.40 -10.92 6.18
N PHE A 19 16.48 -10.74 6.95
CA PHE A 19 16.46 -9.87 8.13
C PHE A 19 16.25 -8.39 7.77
N PHE A 20 16.80 -7.93 6.64
CA PHE A 20 16.61 -6.55 6.18
C PHE A 20 15.25 -6.31 5.51
N LEU A 21 14.67 -7.34 4.89
CA LEU A 21 13.39 -7.27 4.19
C LEU A 21 12.20 -7.62 5.09
N TYR A 22 12.43 -8.37 6.17
CA TYR A 22 11.42 -8.71 7.16
C TYR A 22 11.04 -7.46 7.96
N ARG A 23 9.74 -7.17 7.93
CA ARG A 23 9.12 -6.14 8.75
C ARG A 23 7.74 -6.60 9.14
N GLU A 24 7.36 -6.29 10.38
CA GLU A 24 6.04 -6.63 10.88
C GLU A 24 4.96 -5.96 10.01
N ASN A 25 3.88 -6.69 9.73
CA ASN A 25 2.87 -6.28 8.76
C ASN A 25 2.27 -4.88 9.04
N TYR A 26 2.07 -4.53 10.32
CA TYR A 26 1.57 -3.21 10.72
C TYR A 26 2.59 -2.07 10.45
N THR A 27 3.89 -2.36 10.44
CA THR A 27 4.91 -1.37 10.06
C THR A 27 4.87 -1.13 8.56
N ILE A 28 4.70 -2.18 7.75
CA ILE A 28 4.49 -2.09 6.31
C ILE A 28 3.21 -1.32 6.00
N ASP A 29 2.09 -1.64 6.65
CA ASP A 29 0.81 -0.97 6.40
C ASP A 29 0.88 0.55 6.65
N ARG A 30 1.68 1.00 7.64
CA ARG A 30 1.92 2.43 7.91
C ARG A 30 2.79 3.15 6.88
N MET A 31 3.45 2.42 5.98
CA MET A 31 4.26 3.02 4.91
C MET A 31 3.41 3.55 3.76
N GLY A 32 2.21 3.00 3.55
CA GLY A 32 1.24 3.49 2.56
C GLY A 32 0.25 4.45 3.21
N TYR A 33 0.15 5.68 2.69
CA TYR A 33 -0.73 6.69 3.26
C TYR A 33 -1.28 7.62 2.17
N TRP A 34 -2.28 8.40 2.54
CA TRP A 34 -2.93 9.36 1.66
C TRP A 34 -2.76 10.78 2.20
N VAL A 35 -2.49 11.72 1.29
CA VAL A 35 -2.29 13.15 1.60
C VAL A 35 -3.21 14.01 0.74
N ASP A 36 -3.66 15.12 1.30
CA ASP A 36 -4.41 16.13 0.54
C ASP A 36 -3.49 16.78 -0.50
N TYR A 37 -3.95 16.87 -1.76
CA TYR A 37 -3.09 17.31 -2.86
C TYR A 37 -2.63 18.77 -2.77
N LYS A 38 -3.34 19.60 -1.99
CA LYS A 38 -3.00 21.03 -1.83
C LYS A 38 -2.15 21.26 -0.59
N THR A 39 -2.52 20.63 0.51
CA THR A 39 -1.94 20.90 1.84
C THR A 39 -0.88 19.90 2.26
N GLU A 40 -0.74 18.77 1.53
CA GLU A 40 0.15 17.65 1.85
C GLU A 40 -0.08 17.05 3.25
N LYS A 41 -1.21 17.41 3.90
CA LYS A 41 -1.61 16.87 5.20
C LYS A 41 -2.19 15.47 5.03
N LYS A 42 -1.86 14.57 5.95
CA LYS A 42 -2.40 13.21 5.98
C LYS A 42 -3.92 13.22 6.13
N VAL A 43 -4.57 12.26 5.46
CA VAL A 43 -6.00 12.01 5.59
C VAL A 43 -6.38 11.77 7.06
N LYS A 44 -7.45 12.45 7.51
CA LYS A 44 -8.04 12.23 8.84
C LYS A 44 -8.79 10.90 8.88
N ALA A 45 -8.77 10.22 10.04
CA ALA A 45 -9.40 8.91 10.24
C ALA A 45 -10.88 8.85 9.79
N GLY A 46 -11.65 9.93 10.00
CA GLY A 46 -13.06 10.00 9.58
C GLY A 46 -13.25 9.83 8.06
N ILE A 47 -12.34 10.36 7.25
CA ILE A 47 -12.42 10.23 5.79
C ILE A 47 -12.13 8.80 5.35
N TYR A 48 -11.15 8.13 5.97
CA TYR A 48 -10.90 6.70 5.71
C TYR A 48 -12.14 5.85 6.02
N LYS A 49 -12.82 6.12 7.15
CA LYS A 49 -14.08 5.42 7.49
C LYS A 49 -15.18 5.66 6.46
N ILE A 50 -15.34 6.91 6.01
CA ILE A 50 -16.32 7.26 4.97
C ILE A 50 -16.03 6.50 3.67
N CYS A 51 -14.79 6.52 3.19
CA CYS A 51 -14.44 5.83 1.96
C CYS A 51 -14.50 4.31 2.09
N SER A 52 -14.18 3.74 3.24
CA SER A 52 -14.35 2.31 3.51
C SER A 52 -15.82 1.90 3.38
N ASN A 53 -16.74 2.67 3.97
CA ASN A 53 -18.17 2.39 3.87
C ASN A 53 -18.69 2.57 2.44
N TYR A 54 -18.26 3.63 1.75
CA TYR A 54 -18.59 3.87 0.35
C TYR A 54 -18.21 2.68 -0.53
N SER A 55 -16.99 2.16 -0.39
CA SER A 55 -16.53 1.01 -1.18
C SER A 55 -17.38 -0.24 -0.95
N LYS A 56 -17.71 -0.54 0.32
CA LYS A 56 -18.55 -1.70 0.64
C LYS A 56 -19.95 -1.57 0.04
N ILE A 57 -20.54 -0.36 0.08
CA ILE A 57 -21.83 -0.08 -0.56
C ILE A 57 -21.72 -0.28 -2.08
N LYS A 58 -20.68 0.25 -2.72
CA LYS A 58 -20.46 0.10 -4.17
C LYS A 58 -20.25 -1.34 -4.60
N LEU A 59 -19.60 -2.16 -3.79
CA LEU A 59 -19.47 -3.59 -4.05
C LEU A 59 -20.84 -4.28 -3.92
N ASN A 60 -21.61 -3.97 -2.87
CA ASN A 60 -22.94 -4.55 -2.66
C ASN A 60 -23.93 -4.17 -3.77
N GLU A 61 -23.91 -2.92 -4.25
CA GLU A 61 -24.70 -2.46 -5.41
C GLU A 61 -24.40 -3.27 -6.68
N LYS A 62 -23.19 -3.83 -6.81
CA LYS A 62 -22.78 -4.72 -7.91
C LYS A 62 -23.08 -6.20 -7.64
N GLY A 63 -23.74 -6.53 -6.53
CA GLY A 63 -23.99 -7.90 -6.10
C GLY A 63 -22.73 -8.62 -5.57
N ILE A 64 -21.68 -7.87 -5.21
CA ILE A 64 -20.39 -8.42 -4.78
C ILE A 64 -20.28 -8.37 -3.26
N VAL A 65 -20.06 -9.54 -2.63
CA VAL A 65 -19.80 -9.65 -1.20
C VAL A 65 -18.34 -9.30 -0.90
N PHE A 66 -18.11 -8.42 0.07
CA PHE A 66 -16.76 -8.10 0.54
C PHE A 66 -16.13 -9.30 1.26
N ASN A 67 -15.15 -9.92 0.62
CA ASN A 67 -14.33 -11.01 1.13
C ASN A 67 -12.87 -10.84 0.63
N TYR A 68 -12.00 -11.82 0.90
CA TYR A 68 -10.61 -11.77 0.46
C TYR A 68 -10.46 -11.80 -1.07
N ASP A 69 -11.29 -12.58 -1.76
CA ASP A 69 -11.26 -12.71 -3.23
C ASP A 69 -11.61 -11.40 -3.94
N ASN A 70 -12.49 -10.60 -3.34
CA ASN A 70 -12.94 -9.30 -3.87
C ASN A 70 -12.21 -8.10 -3.26
N LEU A 71 -11.14 -8.34 -2.50
CA LEU A 71 -10.32 -7.29 -1.90
C LEU A 71 -9.75 -6.29 -2.92
N PRO A 72 -9.37 -6.69 -4.16
CA PRO A 72 -8.88 -5.75 -5.18
C PRO A 72 -9.94 -4.76 -5.62
N LEU A 73 -11.17 -5.24 -5.83
CA LEU A 73 -12.31 -4.40 -6.21
C LEU A 73 -12.67 -3.42 -5.09
N TYR A 74 -12.58 -3.87 -3.83
CA TYR A 74 -12.73 -2.99 -2.68
C TYR A 74 -11.68 -1.88 -2.69
N TYR A 75 -10.40 -2.22 -2.92
CA TYR A 75 -9.34 -1.21 -2.99
C TYR A 75 -9.54 -0.24 -4.14
N GLU A 76 -10.00 -0.69 -5.31
CA GLU A 76 -10.29 0.19 -6.42
C GLU A 76 -11.34 1.26 -6.06
N GLU A 77 -12.50 0.84 -5.53
CA GLU A 77 -13.53 1.80 -5.12
C GLU A 77 -13.06 2.71 -3.97
N TYR A 78 -12.23 2.17 -3.07
CA TYR A 78 -11.69 2.92 -1.93
C TYR A 78 -10.71 4.01 -2.38
N GLY A 79 -9.77 3.66 -3.26
CA GLY A 79 -8.82 4.59 -3.82
C GLY A 79 -9.51 5.67 -4.64
N LYS A 80 -10.53 5.29 -5.44
CA LYS A 80 -11.38 6.23 -6.19
C LYS A 80 -12.09 7.23 -5.28
N CYS A 81 -12.68 6.77 -4.16
CA CYS A 81 -13.32 7.66 -3.19
C CYS A 81 -12.34 8.69 -2.61
N LEU A 82 -11.14 8.25 -2.20
CA LEU A 82 -10.12 9.15 -1.65
C LEU A 82 -9.62 10.13 -2.71
N TYR A 83 -9.36 9.65 -3.92
CA TYR A 83 -8.90 10.47 -5.02
C TYR A 83 -9.88 11.59 -5.38
N ASN A 84 -11.17 11.26 -5.49
CA ASN A 84 -12.24 12.22 -5.77
C ASN A 84 -12.41 13.28 -4.67
N LYS A 85 -12.00 12.96 -3.44
CA LYS A 85 -11.99 13.91 -2.32
C LYS A 85 -10.71 14.77 -2.26
N GLY A 86 -9.84 14.67 -3.26
CA GLY A 86 -8.60 15.46 -3.33
C GLY A 86 -7.40 14.79 -2.67
N PHE A 87 -7.46 13.50 -2.37
CA PHE A 87 -6.30 12.82 -1.77
C PHE A 87 -5.44 12.13 -2.82
N ARG A 88 -4.13 12.03 -2.55
CA ARG A 88 -3.15 11.33 -3.38
C ARG A 88 -2.45 10.27 -2.57
N PHE A 89 -2.25 9.12 -3.20
CA PHE A 89 -1.56 8.02 -2.57
C PHE A 89 -0.05 8.27 -2.52
N ARG A 90 0.56 8.01 -1.36
CA ARG A 90 1.99 8.15 -1.11
C ARG A 90 2.52 6.93 -0.37
N THR A 91 3.80 6.68 -0.56
CA THR A 91 4.54 5.61 0.11
C THR A 91 5.81 6.18 0.68
N THR A 92 6.13 5.90 1.95
CA THR A 92 7.41 6.33 2.55
C THR A 92 8.60 5.51 2.04
N SER A 93 8.37 4.30 1.54
CA SER A 93 9.41 3.40 1.06
C SER A 93 8.89 2.49 -0.06
N TRP A 94 9.78 2.08 -0.97
CA TRP A 94 9.52 1.06 -1.98
C TRP A 94 9.13 -0.29 -1.36
N LEU A 95 9.57 -0.53 -0.12
CA LEU A 95 9.28 -1.75 0.64
C LEU A 95 7.77 -1.98 0.82
N TYR A 96 6.96 -0.92 0.83
CA TYR A 96 5.50 -1.05 0.82
C TYR A 96 5.01 -1.86 -0.37
N CYS A 97 5.46 -1.51 -1.58
CA CYS A 97 5.00 -2.14 -2.81
C CYS A 97 5.59 -3.54 -3.00
N TYR A 98 6.76 -3.80 -2.41
CA TYR A 98 7.32 -5.16 -2.33
C TYR A 98 6.40 -6.09 -1.53
N HIS A 99 5.94 -5.67 -0.35
CA HIS A 99 5.08 -6.49 0.52
C HIS A 99 3.58 -6.42 0.19
N LYS A 100 3.11 -5.33 -0.41
CA LYS A 100 1.68 -5.06 -0.70
C LYS A 100 1.48 -4.84 -2.21
N LYS A 101 1.99 -5.76 -3.03
CA LYS A 101 2.07 -5.62 -4.48
C LYS A 101 0.74 -5.22 -5.12
N GLU A 102 -0.29 -6.03 -4.95
CA GLU A 102 -1.62 -5.79 -5.54
C GLU A 102 -2.23 -4.45 -5.11
N LYS A 103 -2.23 -4.17 -3.80
CA LYS A 103 -2.73 -2.90 -3.26
C LYS A 103 -1.94 -1.69 -3.78
N CYS A 104 -0.62 -1.80 -3.88
CA CYS A 104 0.22 -0.75 -4.43
C CYS A 104 -0.05 -0.53 -5.93
N GLU A 105 -0.20 -1.60 -6.72
CA GLU A 105 -0.52 -1.51 -8.16
C GLU A 105 -1.86 -0.78 -8.37
N ILE A 106 -2.89 -1.14 -7.61
CA ILE A 106 -4.20 -0.47 -7.65
C ILE A 106 -4.08 1.01 -7.29
N TYR A 107 -3.30 1.35 -6.26
CA TYR A 107 -3.19 2.73 -5.80
C TYR A 107 -2.19 3.59 -6.58
N ASN A 108 -1.29 3.00 -7.36
CA ASN A 108 -0.31 3.74 -8.14
C ASN A 108 -0.96 4.73 -9.12
N LYS A 109 -2.15 4.42 -9.63
CA LYS A 109 -2.91 5.32 -10.51
C LYS A 109 -3.42 6.60 -9.82
N TYR A 110 -3.42 6.64 -8.48
CA TYR A 110 -3.88 7.79 -7.69
C TYR A 110 -2.73 8.64 -7.10
N ARG A 111 -1.51 8.50 -7.64
CA ARG A 111 -0.33 9.27 -7.19
C ARG A 111 -0.25 10.69 -7.78
N LYS A 112 -0.94 10.97 -8.89
CA LYS A 112 -0.93 12.25 -9.60
C LYS A 112 -2.28 12.93 -9.46
#